data_AF-A0AAN6FGL4-F1
#
_entry.id   AF-A0AAN6FGL4-F1
#
_cell.length_a   1.000
_cell.length_b   1.000
_cell.length_c   1.000
_cell.angle_alpha   90.00
_cell.angle_beta   90.00
_cell.angle_gamma   90.00
#
_symmetry.space_group_name_H-M   'P 1'
#
loop_
_entity.id
_entity.type
_entity.pdbx_description
1 polymer ?
#
loop_
_entity_poly.entity_id
_entity_poly.type
_entity_poly.pdbx_seq_one_letter_code
_entity_poly.pdbx_strand_id
1 'polypeptide(L)'
;MASIDKIAPQHYQDRAQFKECCIYQVYPASFCDSNGDGVGDVQGIISKLDYLKDLGVDVIWLSPVYKSPFVDNGYDISDYHEIDARFGTLADVDELILEMHRRDMKLVMDLVVNHCSDQHQWFVESRKSKDNPYRDFFWWKAPKYSPEGERLPPNNWREEFSTGSAWEWDETTQEYYLHLYCKEQPDLNWENPKLRQAVYDDIMKWWLDRGCDGFRMDVINLISKVPSLPDAPIKNPGDKFQEPYKYCANGPRVHEFLQEMNREVLSMYPNLITVGETPFTHHDFDVLVPYVLPENKELQTIFQFEQQEVDGYPQLVPKDYQLSEFKEITSRWQVEMQKRGGWNSIYLENHDVARSVSRFGNDSTPEFRIATAKLLAAMQCTLSGTLYVYQGEEIAMANLPKDWPIEEYIDIASQTYYAE
;
A
#
# COMPACT_ATOMS: atom_id res chain seq x y z
N MET A 1 -26.74 11.71 44.88
CA MET A 1 -27.30 10.83 43.83
C MET A 1 -27.61 11.72 42.64
N ALA A 2 -26.60 11.99 41.82
CA ALA A 2 -26.79 12.70 40.56
C ALA A 2 -27.35 11.71 39.55
N SER A 3 -28.39 12.16 38.84
CA SER A 3 -29.06 11.44 37.75
C SER A 3 -28.02 10.88 36.79
N ILE A 4 -28.00 9.55 36.65
CA ILE A 4 -27.42 8.91 35.46
C ILE A 4 -28.39 9.26 34.34
N ASP A 5 -28.21 10.45 33.78
CA ASP A 5 -28.88 10.83 32.56
C ASP A 5 -28.48 9.80 31.52
N LYS A 6 -29.52 9.14 31.00
CA LYS A 6 -29.48 8.10 29.98
C LYS A 6 -28.52 8.53 28.86
N ILE A 7 -27.32 7.98 28.88
CA ILE A 7 -26.45 7.92 27.71
C ILE A 7 -27.32 7.21 26.65
N ALA A 8 -27.69 7.95 25.60
CA ALA A 8 -28.37 7.41 24.43
C ALA A 8 -27.65 6.12 24.01
N PRO A 9 -28.35 5.11 23.47
CA PRO A 9 -27.66 3.89 23.03
C PRO A 9 -26.52 4.29 22.10
N GLN A 10 -25.27 4.12 22.57
CA GLN A 10 -24.11 4.18 21.70
C GLN A 10 -24.41 3.17 20.60
N HIS A 11 -24.60 3.65 19.38
CA HIS A 11 -24.80 2.79 18.22
C HIS A 11 -23.51 1.96 18.08
N TYR A 12 -23.48 0.78 18.71
CA TYR A 12 -22.48 -0.23 18.40
C TYR A 12 -22.61 -0.51 16.92
N GLN A 13 -21.49 -0.45 16.21
CA GLN A 13 -21.52 -0.79 14.79
C GLN A 13 -21.84 -2.27 14.62
N ASP A 14 -22.50 -2.62 13.52
CA ASP A 14 -22.80 -4.01 13.21
C ASP A 14 -21.52 -4.83 13.08
N ARG A 15 -21.60 -6.08 13.56
CA ARG A 15 -20.55 -7.09 13.41
C ARG A 15 -20.40 -7.42 11.93
N ALA A 16 -19.17 -7.54 11.47
CA ALA A 16 -18.84 -7.98 10.13
C ALA A 16 -17.49 -8.71 10.15
N GLN A 17 -17.29 -9.64 9.23
CA GLN A 17 -16.07 -10.46 9.22
C GLN A 17 -14.80 -9.62 9.14
N PHE A 18 -14.76 -8.61 8.26
CA PHE A 18 -13.61 -7.71 8.15
C PHE A 18 -13.29 -6.97 9.46
N LYS A 19 -14.29 -6.77 10.33
CA LYS A 19 -14.13 -6.05 11.61
C LYS A 19 -13.54 -6.90 12.72
N GLU A 20 -13.72 -8.21 12.64
CA GLU A 20 -13.42 -9.14 13.74
C GLU A 20 -12.28 -10.11 13.40
N CYS A 21 -11.73 -10.01 12.19
CA CYS A 21 -10.63 -10.84 11.73
C CYS A 21 -9.26 -10.30 12.16
N CYS A 22 -8.32 -11.23 12.35
CA CYS A 22 -6.88 -10.94 12.42
C CYS A 22 -6.26 -11.19 11.05
N ILE A 23 -5.68 -10.14 10.46
CA ILE A 23 -5.00 -10.19 9.16
C ILE A 23 -3.49 -10.29 9.38
N TYR A 24 -2.85 -11.29 8.79
CA TYR A 24 -1.41 -11.45 8.83
C TYR A 24 -0.82 -11.09 7.47
N GLN A 25 0.08 -10.11 7.42
CA GLN A 25 0.77 -9.77 6.18
C GLN A 25 1.96 -10.71 5.97
N VAL A 26 2.00 -11.35 4.80
CA VAL A 26 3.10 -12.17 4.32
C VAL A 26 3.83 -11.41 3.20
N TYR A 27 5.14 -11.23 3.39
CA TYR A 27 6.05 -10.76 2.36
C TYR A 27 6.75 -11.98 1.73
N PRO A 28 6.31 -12.43 0.54
CA PRO A 28 6.57 -13.79 0.05
C PRO A 28 8.05 -14.13 -0.02
N ALA A 29 8.86 -13.21 -0.56
CA ALA A 29 10.30 -13.39 -0.73
C ALA A 29 11.08 -13.64 0.57
N SER A 30 10.52 -13.30 1.74
CA SER A 30 11.19 -13.41 3.04
C SER A 30 10.41 -14.22 4.07
N PHE A 31 9.38 -14.97 3.67
CA PHE A 31 8.56 -15.73 4.62
C PHE A 31 9.10 -17.15 4.83
N CYS A 32 9.09 -17.99 3.80
CA CYS A 32 9.55 -19.38 3.89
C CYS A 32 9.94 -19.91 2.50
N ASP A 33 11.18 -20.34 2.35
CA ASP A 33 11.71 -21.03 1.15
C ASP A 33 11.41 -22.54 1.25
N SER A 34 10.84 -23.12 0.20
CA SER A 34 10.53 -24.56 0.13
C SER A 34 11.47 -25.36 -0.78
N ASN A 35 12.28 -24.70 -1.60
CA ASN A 35 13.05 -25.32 -2.68
C ASN A 35 14.58 -25.18 -2.50
N GLY A 36 15.04 -24.32 -1.58
CA GLY A 36 16.44 -24.09 -1.22
C GLY A 36 17.18 -23.07 -2.07
N ASP A 37 16.47 -22.21 -2.84
CA ASP A 37 17.07 -21.15 -3.66
C ASP A 37 17.35 -19.85 -2.88
N GLY A 38 16.91 -19.76 -1.62
CA GLY A 38 17.11 -18.63 -0.73
C GLY A 38 16.02 -17.55 -0.79
N VAL A 39 14.96 -17.75 -1.58
CA VAL A 39 13.81 -16.85 -1.68
C VAL A 39 12.56 -17.58 -1.20
N GLY A 40 11.73 -16.92 -0.40
CA GLY A 40 10.46 -17.51 0.02
C GLY A 40 9.48 -17.66 -1.14
N ASP A 41 8.65 -18.71 -1.11
CA ASP A 41 7.78 -19.10 -2.21
C ASP A 41 6.38 -19.54 -1.72
N VAL A 42 5.44 -19.73 -2.65
CA VAL A 42 4.03 -20.07 -2.33
C VAL A 42 3.91 -21.42 -1.62
N GLN A 43 4.72 -22.41 -2.00
CA GLN A 43 4.70 -23.73 -1.34
C GLN A 43 5.26 -23.64 0.09
N GLY A 44 6.21 -22.75 0.32
CA GLY A 44 6.68 -22.37 1.64
C GLY A 44 5.58 -21.75 2.49
N ILE A 45 4.78 -20.83 1.94
CA ILE A 45 3.60 -20.27 2.62
C ILE A 45 2.59 -21.38 2.97
N ILE A 46 2.25 -22.26 2.03
CA ILE A 46 1.34 -23.39 2.24
C ILE A 46 1.82 -24.25 3.42
N SER A 47 3.13 -24.52 3.50
CA SER A 47 3.73 -25.32 4.59
C SER A 47 3.59 -24.71 5.99
N LYS A 48 3.25 -23.41 6.09
CA LYS A 48 3.10 -22.66 7.35
C LYS A 48 1.66 -22.30 7.67
N LEU A 49 0.67 -22.70 6.87
CA LEU A 49 -0.73 -22.37 7.16
C LEU A 49 -1.20 -22.89 8.52
N ASP A 50 -0.74 -24.07 8.95
CA ASP A 50 -1.09 -24.61 10.27
C ASP A 50 -0.48 -23.77 11.41
N TYR A 51 0.73 -23.22 11.22
CA TYR A 51 1.35 -22.29 12.17
C TYR A 51 0.54 -21.00 12.28
N LEU A 52 0.17 -20.40 11.14
CA LEU A 52 -0.62 -19.16 11.12
C LEU A 52 -2.02 -19.39 11.71
N LYS A 53 -2.63 -20.55 11.47
CA LYS A 53 -3.93 -20.88 12.06
C LYS A 53 -3.84 -21.04 13.58
N ASP A 54 -2.79 -21.70 14.09
CA ASP A 54 -2.55 -21.83 15.54
C ASP A 54 -2.29 -20.47 16.22
N LEU A 55 -1.61 -19.55 15.52
CA LEU A 55 -1.42 -18.17 15.97
C LEU A 55 -2.76 -17.41 16.12
N GLY A 56 -3.82 -17.83 15.41
CA GLY A 56 -5.12 -17.18 15.39
C GLY A 56 -5.35 -16.25 14.19
N VAL A 57 -4.64 -16.48 13.09
CA VAL A 57 -4.82 -15.73 11.83
C VAL A 57 -6.08 -16.19 11.12
N ASP A 58 -6.90 -15.23 10.70
CA ASP A 58 -8.12 -15.46 9.91
C ASP A 58 -7.90 -15.16 8.43
N VAL A 59 -7.02 -14.20 8.12
CA VAL A 59 -6.79 -13.69 6.77
C VAL A 59 -5.30 -13.54 6.54
N ILE A 60 -4.79 -13.95 5.37
CA ILE A 60 -3.46 -13.58 4.92
C ILE A 60 -3.62 -12.46 3.89
N TRP A 61 -2.96 -11.33 4.13
CA TRP A 61 -2.66 -10.36 3.08
C TRP A 61 -1.31 -10.75 2.48
N LEU A 62 -1.31 -11.10 1.21
CA LEU A 62 -0.11 -11.47 0.46
C LEU A 62 0.38 -10.27 -0.34
N SER A 63 1.56 -9.76 -0.01
CA SER A 63 2.28 -8.79 -0.87
C SER A 63 2.49 -9.38 -2.28
N PRO A 64 2.73 -8.55 -3.31
CA PRO A 64 2.72 -8.96 -4.72
C PRO A 64 3.52 -10.24 -5.01
N VAL A 65 2.84 -11.23 -5.60
CA VAL A 65 3.45 -12.46 -6.15
C VAL A 65 3.36 -12.53 -7.68
N TYR A 66 2.82 -11.48 -8.30
CA TYR A 66 2.66 -11.38 -9.75
C TYR A 66 4.02 -11.30 -10.45
N LYS A 67 4.04 -11.64 -11.74
CA LYS A 67 5.26 -11.54 -12.55
C LYS A 67 5.79 -10.11 -12.59
N SER A 68 7.04 -9.94 -12.18
CA SER A 68 7.65 -8.63 -12.01
C SER A 68 9.15 -8.65 -12.38
N PRO A 69 9.66 -7.57 -13.01
CA PRO A 69 11.09 -7.35 -13.12
C PRO A 69 11.80 -7.28 -11.75
N PHE A 70 11.03 -6.98 -10.70
CA PHE A 70 11.46 -6.95 -9.30
C PHE A 70 12.34 -5.74 -8.98
N VAL A 71 12.08 -4.60 -9.63
CA VAL A 71 12.75 -3.32 -9.36
C VAL A 71 12.32 -2.77 -8.00
N ASP A 72 11.03 -2.88 -7.69
CA ASP A 72 10.41 -2.50 -6.42
C ASP A 72 9.84 -3.75 -5.74
N ASN A 73 10.62 -4.83 -5.78
CA ASN A 73 10.33 -6.13 -5.17
C ASN A 73 8.90 -6.67 -5.39
N GLY A 74 8.34 -6.46 -6.58
CA GLY A 74 7.04 -6.99 -6.97
C GLY A 74 5.94 -5.94 -7.15
N TYR A 75 6.13 -4.70 -6.67
CA TYR A 75 5.18 -3.60 -6.90
C TYR A 75 5.24 -3.05 -8.34
N ASP A 76 6.31 -3.33 -9.08
CA ASP A 76 6.43 -3.16 -10.53
C ASP A 76 5.87 -4.37 -11.31
N ILE A 77 4.54 -4.50 -11.43
CA ILE A 77 3.88 -5.67 -12.03
C ILE A 77 3.92 -5.63 -13.57
N SER A 78 4.49 -6.66 -14.19
CA SER A 78 4.54 -6.82 -15.66
C SER A 78 3.43 -7.69 -16.24
N ASP A 79 2.80 -8.54 -15.43
CA ASP A 79 1.63 -9.34 -15.82
C ASP A 79 0.80 -9.68 -14.57
N TYR A 80 -0.47 -9.25 -14.54
CA TYR A 80 -1.38 -9.49 -13.41
C TYR A 80 -1.97 -10.91 -13.39
N HIS A 81 -1.78 -11.71 -14.44
CA HIS A 81 -2.31 -13.09 -14.60
C HIS A 81 -1.26 -14.17 -14.42
N GLU A 82 0.02 -13.80 -14.45
CA GLU A 82 1.14 -14.71 -14.21
C GLU A 82 1.74 -14.50 -12.82
N ILE A 83 2.12 -15.60 -12.18
CA ILE A 83 2.91 -15.60 -10.95
C ILE A 83 4.38 -15.52 -11.31
N ASP A 84 5.15 -14.74 -10.54
CA ASP A 84 6.59 -14.66 -10.74
C ASP A 84 7.23 -16.03 -10.49
N ALA A 85 8.13 -16.44 -11.39
CA ALA A 85 8.78 -17.74 -11.30
C ALA A 85 9.57 -17.95 -10.00
N ARG A 86 9.95 -16.87 -9.30
CA ARG A 86 10.56 -16.92 -7.96
C ARG A 86 9.61 -17.48 -6.91
N PHE A 87 8.30 -17.27 -7.06
CA PHE A 87 7.29 -17.65 -6.08
C PHE A 87 6.53 -18.93 -6.43
N GLY A 88 6.58 -19.35 -7.70
CA GLY A 88 5.97 -20.58 -8.19
C GLY A 88 5.11 -20.35 -9.42
N THR A 89 3.96 -21.00 -9.46
CA THR A 89 3.02 -20.96 -10.59
C THR A 89 1.64 -20.50 -10.15
N LEU A 90 0.80 -20.15 -11.12
CA LEU A 90 -0.61 -19.85 -10.85
C LEU A 90 -1.34 -21.02 -10.16
N ALA A 91 -0.97 -22.27 -10.48
CA ALA A 91 -1.54 -23.45 -9.85
C ALA A 91 -1.16 -23.56 -8.36
N ASP A 92 0.03 -23.09 -7.98
CA ASP A 92 0.44 -23.06 -6.57
C ASP A 92 -0.39 -22.04 -5.78
N VAL A 93 -0.75 -20.90 -6.38
CA VAL A 93 -1.66 -19.92 -5.76
C VAL A 93 -3.09 -20.45 -5.69
N ASP A 94 -3.56 -21.17 -6.71
CA ASP A 94 -4.85 -21.88 -6.65
C ASP A 94 -4.87 -22.91 -5.50
N GLU A 95 -3.76 -23.62 -5.28
CA GLU A 95 -3.59 -24.53 -4.14
C GLU A 95 -3.57 -23.77 -2.80
N LEU A 96 -2.86 -22.64 -2.72
CA LEU A 96 -2.84 -21.79 -1.52
C LEU A 96 -4.25 -21.35 -1.12
N ILE A 97 -5.03 -20.83 -2.07
CA ILE A 97 -6.43 -20.43 -1.84
C ILE A 97 -7.24 -21.62 -1.30
N LEU A 98 -7.12 -22.79 -1.94
CA LEU A 98 -7.84 -24.00 -1.53
C LEU A 98 -7.45 -24.45 -0.11
N GLU A 99 -6.16 -24.48 0.21
CA GLU A 99 -5.65 -24.92 1.51
C GLU A 99 -5.97 -23.93 2.64
N MET A 100 -6.02 -22.63 2.34
CA MET A 100 -6.49 -21.61 3.26
C MET A 100 -7.98 -21.75 3.55
N HIS A 101 -8.81 -21.90 2.50
CA HIS A 101 -10.25 -22.08 2.66
C HIS A 101 -10.59 -23.36 3.44
N ARG A 102 -9.82 -24.44 3.26
CA ARG A 102 -9.95 -25.68 4.07
C ARG A 102 -9.73 -25.46 5.57
N ARG A 103 -9.05 -24.38 5.96
CA ARG A 103 -8.75 -23.98 7.33
C ARG A 103 -9.63 -22.82 7.81
N ASP A 104 -10.69 -22.48 7.08
CA ASP A 104 -11.50 -21.28 7.31
C ASP A 104 -10.62 -20.01 7.40
N MET A 105 -9.61 -19.92 6.53
CA MET A 105 -8.77 -18.74 6.35
C MET A 105 -9.06 -18.09 5.00
N LYS A 106 -8.76 -16.81 4.86
CA LYS A 106 -9.04 -16.01 3.65
C LYS A 106 -7.78 -15.41 3.04
N LEU A 107 -7.72 -15.32 1.72
CA LEU A 107 -6.59 -14.72 1.01
C LEU A 107 -6.95 -13.34 0.46
N VAL A 108 -6.28 -12.30 0.93
CA VAL A 108 -6.34 -10.96 0.36
C VAL A 108 -5.10 -10.73 -0.50
N MET A 109 -5.32 -10.37 -1.77
CA MET A 109 -4.24 -10.08 -2.71
C MET A 109 -3.88 -8.59 -2.67
N ASP A 110 -2.62 -8.25 -2.91
CA ASP A 110 -2.22 -6.85 -3.13
C ASP A 110 -2.68 -6.37 -4.52
N LEU A 111 -3.41 -5.26 -4.59
CA LEU A 111 -3.92 -4.65 -5.82
C LEU A 111 -3.11 -3.39 -6.12
N VAL A 112 -2.07 -3.54 -6.94
CA VAL A 112 -1.19 -2.45 -7.36
C VAL A 112 -1.63 -1.91 -8.71
N VAL A 113 -2.44 -0.84 -8.68
CA VAL A 113 -3.12 -0.30 -9.87
C VAL A 113 -3.04 1.22 -9.99
N ASN A 114 -2.22 1.87 -9.15
CA ASN A 114 -1.78 3.25 -9.42
C ASN A 114 -0.82 3.29 -10.62
N HIS A 115 0.06 2.30 -10.71
CA HIS A 115 1.05 2.10 -11.76
C HIS A 115 1.10 0.59 -12.12
N CYS A 116 1.81 0.27 -13.20
CA CYS A 116 2.29 -1.07 -13.51
C CYS A 116 3.75 -0.98 -13.98
N SER A 117 4.40 -2.10 -14.26
CA SER A 117 5.75 -2.11 -14.84
C SER A 117 5.76 -1.50 -16.26
N ASP A 118 6.87 -0.85 -16.63
CA ASP A 118 7.17 -0.46 -18.00
C ASP A 118 7.36 -1.65 -18.96
N GLN A 119 7.44 -2.87 -18.42
CA GLN A 119 7.43 -4.13 -19.18
C GLN A 119 6.02 -4.71 -19.33
N HIS A 120 5.00 -4.13 -18.69
CA HIS A 120 3.61 -4.56 -18.86
C HIS A 120 3.14 -4.32 -20.30
N GLN A 121 2.37 -5.25 -20.86
CA GLN A 121 1.91 -5.16 -22.26
C GLN A 121 1.22 -3.83 -22.58
N TRP A 122 0.43 -3.29 -21.64
CA TRP A 122 -0.18 -1.97 -21.80
C TRP A 122 0.84 -0.87 -22.07
N PHE A 123 1.94 -0.82 -21.30
CA PHE A 123 2.97 0.22 -21.49
C PHE A 123 3.81 -0.04 -22.74
N VAL A 124 4.18 -1.30 -22.98
CA VAL A 124 4.89 -1.72 -24.18
C VAL A 124 4.14 -1.33 -25.45
N GLU A 125 2.81 -1.45 -25.48
CA GLU A 125 1.99 -0.95 -26.58
C GLU A 125 1.87 0.58 -26.58
N SER A 126 1.60 1.19 -25.42
CA SER A 126 1.40 2.64 -25.25
C SER A 126 2.60 3.48 -25.75
N ARG A 127 3.82 2.99 -25.56
CA ARG A 127 5.06 3.67 -25.94
C ARG A 127 5.44 3.54 -27.42
N LYS A 128 4.77 2.68 -28.21
CA LYS A 128 5.12 2.47 -29.63
C LYS A 128 4.81 3.66 -30.51
N SER A 129 3.70 4.36 -30.25
CA SER A 129 3.27 5.51 -31.04
C SER A 129 2.21 6.34 -30.31
N LYS A 130 2.05 7.60 -30.73
CA LYS A 130 1.05 8.53 -30.17
C LYS A 130 -0.40 8.20 -30.54
N ASP A 131 -0.61 7.33 -31.53
CA ASP A 131 -1.92 6.88 -32.02
C ASP A 131 -2.28 5.45 -31.58
N ASN A 132 -1.45 4.80 -30.76
CA ASN A 132 -1.70 3.47 -30.25
C ASN A 132 -2.97 3.44 -29.34
N PRO A 133 -3.83 2.40 -29.41
CA PRO A 133 -5.02 2.30 -28.56
C PRO A 133 -4.75 2.34 -27.04
N TYR A 134 -3.55 1.93 -26.61
CA TYR A 134 -3.09 1.98 -25.22
C TYR A 134 -2.40 3.30 -24.86
N ARG A 135 -2.29 4.27 -25.78
CA ARG A 135 -1.58 5.53 -25.53
C ARG A 135 -2.09 6.20 -24.25
N ASP A 136 -3.39 6.39 -24.16
CA ASP A 136 -4.04 7.07 -23.03
C ASP A 136 -4.25 6.16 -21.81
N PHE A 137 -3.66 4.96 -21.76
CA PHE A 137 -3.59 4.17 -20.51
C PHE A 137 -2.56 4.76 -19.54
N PHE A 138 -1.69 5.65 -20.01
CA PHE A 138 -0.66 6.29 -19.20
C PHE A 138 -0.67 7.79 -19.42
N TRP A 139 -0.01 8.52 -18.52
CA TRP A 139 0.10 9.97 -18.61
C TRP A 139 1.28 10.37 -19.49
N TRP A 140 1.01 10.65 -20.77
CA TRP A 140 2.00 11.18 -21.71
C TRP A 140 1.87 12.70 -21.88
N LYS A 141 2.99 13.41 -21.92
CA LYS A 141 3.02 14.87 -22.12
C LYS A 141 4.22 15.33 -22.95
N ALA A 142 3.99 16.32 -23.79
CA ALA A 142 5.04 17.01 -24.53
C ALA A 142 6.04 17.69 -23.58
N PRO A 143 7.32 17.82 -23.99
CA PRO A 143 8.31 18.55 -23.22
C PRO A 143 7.96 20.03 -23.12
N LYS A 144 8.39 20.68 -22.03
CA LYS A 144 8.57 22.12 -21.98
C LYS A 144 9.99 22.47 -22.45
N TYR A 145 10.22 23.73 -22.80
CA TYR A 145 11.57 24.22 -23.12
C TYR A 145 11.90 25.46 -22.31
N SER A 146 13.13 25.54 -21.81
CA SER A 146 13.65 26.79 -21.23
C SER A 146 13.83 27.87 -22.32
N PRO A 147 13.94 29.16 -21.95
CA PRO A 147 14.32 30.21 -22.90
C PRO A 147 15.63 29.92 -23.65
N GLU A 148 16.54 29.16 -23.03
CA GLU A 148 17.83 28.73 -23.58
C GLU A 148 17.73 27.48 -24.47
N GLY A 149 16.54 26.89 -24.60
CA GLY A 149 16.27 25.72 -25.45
C GLY A 149 16.52 24.37 -24.78
N GLU A 150 16.71 24.33 -23.45
CA GLU A 150 16.84 23.09 -22.69
C GLU A 150 15.50 22.36 -22.63
N ARG A 151 15.50 21.04 -22.86
CA ARG A 151 14.31 20.19 -22.72
C ARG A 151 13.99 20.01 -21.24
N LEU A 152 12.77 20.37 -20.86
CA LEU A 152 12.28 20.29 -19.48
C LEU A 152 11.07 19.34 -19.38
N PRO A 153 10.90 18.66 -18.24
CA PRO A 153 9.72 17.87 -17.99
C PRO A 153 8.44 18.74 -17.95
N PRO A 154 7.26 18.13 -18.08
CA PRO A 154 5.97 18.83 -18.11
C PRO A 154 5.66 19.66 -16.87
N ASN A 155 6.19 19.28 -15.70
CA ASN A 155 6.10 20.07 -14.47
C ASN A 155 7.30 19.73 -13.56
N ASN A 156 7.36 20.37 -12.39
CA ASN A 156 8.43 20.18 -11.39
C ASN A 156 8.17 19.03 -10.40
N TRP A 157 7.36 18.03 -10.72
CA TRP A 157 7.08 16.93 -9.79
C TRP A 157 8.32 16.06 -9.56
N ARG A 158 8.57 15.73 -8.29
CA ARG A 158 9.59 14.79 -7.82
C ARG A 158 9.01 13.38 -7.73
N GLU A 159 9.77 12.36 -8.09
CA GLU A 159 9.42 10.98 -7.75
C GLU A 159 9.66 10.69 -6.26
N GLU A 160 9.18 9.56 -5.75
CA GLU A 160 9.24 9.27 -4.32
C GLU A 160 10.63 8.80 -3.86
N PHE A 161 11.30 7.97 -4.64
CA PHE A 161 12.55 7.31 -4.22
C PHE A 161 13.82 8.13 -4.46
N SER A 162 13.74 9.21 -5.25
CA SER A 162 14.87 10.04 -5.68
C SER A 162 14.54 11.53 -5.57
N THR A 163 15.57 12.37 -5.58
CA THR A 163 15.51 13.80 -5.86
C THR A 163 15.24 14.13 -7.33
N GLY A 164 15.11 13.11 -8.19
CA GLY A 164 14.82 13.17 -9.62
C GLY A 164 13.40 13.60 -9.99
N SER A 165 13.16 13.68 -11.30
CA SER A 165 11.84 14.05 -11.84
C SER A 165 10.91 12.86 -11.83
N ALA A 166 9.62 13.09 -11.55
CA ALA A 166 8.55 12.11 -11.78
C ALA A 166 8.20 11.90 -13.28
N TRP A 167 9.10 12.29 -14.19
CA TRP A 167 8.87 12.28 -15.63
C TRP A 167 10.09 11.76 -16.37
N GLU A 168 9.90 10.67 -17.11
CA GLU A 168 10.95 10.05 -17.90
C GLU A 168 10.71 10.27 -19.39
N TRP A 169 11.79 10.57 -20.12
CA TRP A 169 11.73 10.90 -21.53
C TRP A 169 11.73 9.64 -22.41
N ASP A 170 10.75 9.52 -23.29
CA ASP A 170 10.72 8.46 -24.31
C ASP A 170 11.21 8.99 -25.66
N GLU A 171 12.37 8.50 -26.11
CA GLU A 171 12.96 8.89 -27.39
C GLU A 171 12.10 8.48 -28.60
N THR A 172 11.27 7.44 -28.48
CA THR A 172 10.45 6.95 -29.60
C THR A 172 9.35 7.95 -29.96
N THR A 173 8.64 8.44 -28.95
CA THR A 173 7.48 9.33 -29.14
C THR A 173 7.80 10.80 -28.87
N GLN A 174 9.00 11.10 -28.38
CA GLN A 174 9.46 12.45 -28.05
C GLN A 174 8.49 13.14 -27.06
N GLU A 175 8.05 12.39 -26.05
CA GLU A 175 7.21 12.84 -24.94
C GLU A 175 7.72 12.25 -23.62
N TYR A 176 7.33 12.87 -22.52
CA TYR A 176 7.53 12.34 -21.19
C TYR A 176 6.36 11.46 -20.76
N TYR A 177 6.62 10.41 -19.98
CA TYR A 177 5.60 9.67 -19.24
C TYR A 177 5.76 9.88 -17.73
N LEU A 178 4.64 9.90 -17.00
CA LEU A 178 4.63 10.08 -15.54
C LEU A 178 5.00 8.76 -14.83
N HIS A 179 5.83 8.87 -13.79
CA HIS A 179 6.09 7.85 -12.79
C HIS A 179 6.25 8.53 -11.42
N LEU A 180 5.35 8.28 -10.48
CA LEU A 180 5.45 8.81 -9.11
C LEU A 180 6.48 8.05 -8.28
N TYR A 181 6.76 6.80 -8.67
CA TYR A 181 7.79 5.93 -8.10
C TYR A 181 8.93 5.78 -9.10
N CYS A 182 9.63 4.63 -9.15
CA CYS A 182 10.72 4.45 -10.10
C CYS A 182 10.25 4.63 -11.56
N LYS A 183 11.17 5.00 -12.46
CA LYS A 183 10.87 5.16 -13.89
C LYS A 183 10.32 3.89 -14.54
N GLU A 184 10.56 2.72 -13.96
CA GLU A 184 10.01 1.42 -14.36
C GLU A 184 8.56 1.21 -13.88
N GLN A 185 7.97 2.14 -13.12
CA GLN A 185 6.58 2.14 -12.63
C GLN A 185 5.75 3.30 -13.25
N PRO A 186 5.50 3.29 -14.57
CA PRO A 186 4.65 4.30 -15.21
C PRO A 186 3.22 4.32 -14.64
N ASP A 187 2.75 5.51 -14.28
CA ASP A 187 1.43 5.72 -13.67
C ASP A 187 0.30 5.48 -14.68
N LEU A 188 -0.69 4.69 -14.24
CA LEU A 188 -1.91 4.41 -14.95
C LEU A 188 -2.83 5.65 -14.95
N ASN A 189 -3.46 5.90 -16.10
CA ASN A 189 -4.36 7.02 -16.30
C ASN A 189 -5.83 6.61 -16.04
N TRP A 190 -6.25 6.75 -14.79
CA TRP A 190 -7.63 6.45 -14.36
C TRP A 190 -8.69 7.39 -14.95
N GLU A 191 -8.31 8.51 -15.57
CA GLU A 191 -9.27 9.31 -16.34
C GLU A 191 -9.80 8.54 -17.55
N ASN A 192 -9.06 7.55 -18.04
CA ASN A 192 -9.45 6.70 -19.16
C ASN A 192 -10.41 5.58 -18.70
N PRO A 193 -11.69 5.61 -19.11
CA PRO A 193 -12.66 4.59 -18.69
C PRO A 193 -12.33 3.19 -19.22
N LYS A 194 -11.60 3.07 -20.35
CA LYS A 194 -11.17 1.75 -20.85
C LYS A 194 -10.12 1.11 -19.94
N LEU A 195 -9.25 1.92 -19.36
CA LEU A 195 -8.27 1.43 -18.39
C LEU A 195 -8.99 0.95 -17.13
N ARG A 196 -9.88 1.77 -16.56
CA ARG A 196 -10.65 1.37 -15.37
C ARG A 196 -11.44 0.08 -15.60
N GLN A 197 -12.08 -0.06 -16.77
CA GLN A 197 -12.77 -1.31 -17.12
C GLN A 197 -11.81 -2.51 -17.21
N ALA A 198 -10.62 -2.34 -17.79
CA ALA A 198 -9.61 -3.40 -17.84
C ALA A 198 -9.13 -3.78 -16.42
N VAL A 199 -8.92 -2.81 -15.53
CA VAL A 199 -8.61 -3.09 -14.11
C VAL A 199 -9.75 -3.89 -13.46
N TYR A 200 -11.00 -3.52 -13.69
CA TYR A 200 -12.14 -4.19 -13.08
C TYR A 200 -12.34 -5.62 -13.60
N ASP A 201 -12.36 -5.80 -14.93
CA ASP A 201 -12.67 -7.08 -15.55
C ASP A 201 -11.46 -8.00 -15.62
N ASP A 202 -10.33 -7.48 -16.11
CA ASP A 202 -9.16 -8.30 -16.37
C ASP A 202 -8.37 -8.53 -15.09
N ILE A 203 -8.32 -7.62 -14.11
CA ILE A 203 -7.53 -7.83 -12.89
C ILE A 203 -8.43 -8.28 -11.74
N MET A 204 -9.36 -7.42 -11.32
CA MET A 204 -10.06 -7.64 -10.06
C MET A 204 -11.03 -8.82 -10.13
N LYS A 205 -11.94 -8.85 -11.11
CA LYS A 205 -12.89 -9.97 -11.27
C LYS A 205 -12.15 -11.29 -11.55
N TRP A 206 -11.06 -11.25 -12.31
CA TRP A 206 -10.27 -12.45 -12.59
C TRP A 206 -9.74 -13.11 -11.32
N TRP A 207 -9.17 -12.34 -10.39
CA TRP A 207 -8.68 -12.86 -9.10
C TRP A 207 -9.81 -13.27 -8.15
N LEU A 208 -10.89 -12.50 -8.12
CA LEU A 208 -12.06 -12.80 -7.28
C LEU A 208 -12.79 -14.07 -7.75
N ASP A 209 -12.97 -14.26 -9.07
CA ASP A 209 -13.55 -15.47 -9.65
C ASP A 209 -12.69 -16.71 -9.42
N ARG A 210 -11.40 -16.50 -9.15
CA ARG A 210 -10.43 -17.53 -8.78
C ARG A 210 -10.49 -17.92 -7.29
N GLY A 211 -11.12 -17.08 -6.47
CA GLY A 211 -11.41 -17.36 -5.07
C GLY A 211 -10.60 -16.55 -4.07
N CYS A 212 -9.89 -15.50 -4.47
CA CYS A 212 -9.37 -14.56 -3.46
C CYS A 212 -10.54 -13.84 -2.75
N ASP A 213 -10.29 -13.43 -1.52
CA ASP A 213 -11.29 -12.93 -0.58
C ASP A 213 -11.25 -11.40 -0.42
N GLY A 214 -10.46 -10.70 -1.23
CA GLY A 214 -10.37 -9.26 -1.15
C GLY A 214 -9.05 -8.68 -1.65
N PHE A 215 -8.90 -7.38 -1.43
CA PHE A 215 -7.76 -6.61 -1.88
C PHE A 215 -7.24 -5.65 -0.80
N ARG A 216 -5.91 -5.66 -0.59
CA ARG A 216 -5.18 -4.50 -0.08
C ARG A 216 -4.81 -3.66 -1.29
N MET A 217 -5.21 -2.41 -1.33
CA MET A 217 -5.08 -1.56 -2.51
C MET A 217 -3.92 -0.59 -2.31
N ASP A 218 -2.84 -0.85 -3.03
CA ASP A 218 -1.60 -0.07 -2.98
C ASP A 218 -1.83 1.37 -3.44
N VAL A 219 -1.36 2.32 -2.62
CA VAL A 219 -1.49 3.77 -2.79
C VAL A 219 -2.76 4.22 -3.51
N ILE A 220 -3.89 3.66 -3.10
CA ILE A 220 -5.14 3.78 -3.84
C ILE A 220 -5.65 5.23 -3.90
N ASN A 221 -5.21 6.07 -2.95
CA ASN A 221 -5.53 7.48 -2.98
C ASN A 221 -4.78 8.28 -4.05
N LEU A 222 -3.81 7.68 -4.74
CA LEU A 222 -3.02 8.31 -5.80
C LEU A 222 -3.62 8.11 -7.20
N ILE A 223 -4.65 7.28 -7.36
CA ILE A 223 -5.21 6.97 -8.68
C ILE A 223 -5.82 8.19 -9.40
N SER A 224 -6.22 9.22 -8.66
CA SER A 224 -6.78 10.46 -9.24
C SER A 224 -5.73 11.57 -9.23
N LYS A 225 -5.26 11.97 -10.41
CA LYS A 225 -4.40 13.15 -10.59
C LYS A 225 -5.25 14.35 -10.97
N VAL A 226 -4.86 15.56 -10.56
CA VAL A 226 -5.44 16.80 -11.09
C VAL A 226 -5.13 16.87 -12.60
N PRO A 227 -6.11 16.86 -13.51
CA PRO A 227 -5.86 16.62 -14.94
C PRO A 227 -4.94 17.64 -15.64
N SER A 228 -4.84 18.86 -15.11
CA SER A 228 -3.92 19.89 -15.62
C SER A 228 -2.46 19.66 -15.24
N LEU A 229 -2.16 18.74 -14.31
CA LEU A 229 -0.83 18.41 -13.80
C LEU A 229 0.02 19.66 -13.46
N PRO A 230 -0.49 20.57 -12.61
CA PRO A 230 0.17 21.84 -12.33
C PRO A 230 1.50 21.64 -11.60
N ASP A 231 2.40 22.62 -11.71
CA ASP A 231 3.63 22.64 -10.91
C ASP A 231 3.31 22.57 -9.41
N ALA A 232 3.97 21.65 -8.71
CA ALA A 232 3.99 21.49 -7.27
C ALA A 232 4.48 22.79 -6.58
N PRO A 233 3.88 23.18 -5.43
CA PRO A 233 4.36 24.32 -4.66
C PRO A 233 5.83 24.13 -4.27
N ILE A 234 6.62 25.20 -4.36
CA ILE A 234 8.01 25.19 -3.91
C ILE A 234 8.04 25.18 -2.38
N LYS A 235 8.23 24.01 -1.78
CA LYS A 235 8.41 23.83 -0.33
C LYS A 235 9.88 23.88 0.05
N ASN A 236 10.74 23.31 -0.80
CA ASN A 236 12.19 23.26 -0.61
C ASN A 236 12.88 24.06 -1.72
N PRO A 237 13.25 25.33 -1.50
CA PRO A 237 13.82 26.18 -2.56
C PRO A 237 15.14 25.67 -3.15
N GLY A 238 15.83 24.76 -2.48
CA GLY A 238 17.06 24.12 -2.97
C GLY A 238 16.82 22.97 -3.95
N ASP A 239 15.62 22.40 -3.96
CA ASP A 239 15.32 21.19 -4.73
C ASP A 239 14.77 21.56 -6.11
N LYS A 240 15.32 20.96 -7.17
CA LYS A 240 14.85 21.19 -8.54
C LYS A 240 13.41 20.70 -8.73
N PHE A 241 13.09 19.55 -8.13
CA PHE A 241 11.79 18.92 -8.17
C PHE A 241 11.13 18.95 -6.78
N GLN A 242 9.80 18.99 -6.74
CA GLN A 242 9.01 19.24 -5.54
C GLN A 242 7.94 18.15 -5.37
N GLU A 243 7.56 17.88 -4.12
CA GLU A 243 6.54 16.90 -3.78
C GLU A 243 5.20 17.17 -4.48
N PRO A 244 4.68 16.21 -5.28
CA PRO A 244 3.49 16.43 -6.11
C PRO A 244 2.17 16.21 -5.38
N TYR A 245 2.19 15.66 -4.16
CA TYR A 245 1.05 15.02 -3.51
C TYR A 245 -0.18 15.91 -3.29
N LYS A 246 -0.02 17.23 -3.26
CA LYS A 246 -1.15 18.17 -3.30
C LYS A 246 -2.07 17.98 -4.52
N TYR A 247 -1.52 17.46 -5.62
CA TYR A 247 -2.19 17.34 -6.91
C TYR A 247 -2.39 15.89 -7.38
N CYS A 248 -1.82 14.92 -6.68
CA CYS A 248 -2.02 13.50 -7.01
C CYS A 248 -2.55 12.66 -5.85
N ALA A 249 -2.44 13.09 -4.59
CA ALA A 249 -3.02 12.38 -3.46
C ALA A 249 -4.42 12.90 -3.12
N ASN A 250 -5.35 11.97 -2.92
CA ASN A 250 -6.78 12.23 -2.78
C ASN A 250 -7.33 13.17 -3.86
N GLY A 251 -6.96 12.91 -5.13
CA GLY A 251 -7.34 13.77 -6.23
C GLY A 251 -8.86 13.91 -6.42
N PRO A 252 -9.28 14.83 -7.30
CA PRO A 252 -10.66 15.31 -7.37
C PRO A 252 -11.70 14.23 -7.70
N ARG A 253 -11.28 13.09 -8.26
CA ARG A 253 -12.16 11.99 -8.68
C ARG A 253 -11.88 10.69 -7.93
N VAL A 254 -11.05 10.69 -6.89
CA VAL A 254 -10.67 9.46 -6.17
C VAL A 254 -11.88 8.72 -5.60
N HIS A 255 -12.77 9.44 -4.91
CA HIS A 255 -14.02 8.88 -4.39
C HIS A 255 -14.96 8.42 -5.51
N GLU A 256 -15.02 9.16 -6.63
CA GLU A 256 -15.81 8.74 -7.80
C GLU A 256 -15.31 7.40 -8.35
N PHE A 257 -13.99 7.22 -8.48
CA PHE A 257 -13.38 5.99 -8.97
C PHE A 257 -13.55 4.82 -8.00
N LEU A 258 -13.46 5.05 -6.70
CA LEU A 258 -13.71 4.01 -5.68
C LEU A 258 -15.17 3.60 -5.62
N GLN A 259 -16.10 4.55 -5.74
CA GLN A 259 -17.52 4.24 -5.83
C GLN A 259 -17.86 3.50 -7.12
N GLU A 260 -17.20 3.84 -8.25
CA GLU A 260 -17.30 3.08 -9.50
C GLU A 260 -16.77 1.65 -9.31
N MET A 261 -15.57 1.49 -8.77
CA MET A 261 -14.96 0.19 -8.45
C MET A 261 -15.87 -0.65 -7.54
N ASN A 262 -16.51 -0.04 -6.54
CA ASN A 262 -17.45 -0.73 -5.67
C ASN A 262 -18.69 -1.24 -6.43
N ARG A 263 -19.31 -0.38 -7.25
CA ARG A 263 -20.49 -0.75 -8.04
C ARG A 263 -20.18 -1.82 -9.10
N GLU A 264 -19.03 -1.71 -9.75
CA GLU A 264 -18.63 -2.56 -10.88
C GLU A 264 -17.93 -3.87 -10.46
N VAL A 265 -17.42 -3.94 -9.23
CA VAL A 265 -16.73 -5.13 -8.71
C VAL A 265 -17.08 -5.42 -7.26
N LEU A 266 -16.65 -4.58 -6.31
CA LEU A 266 -16.56 -4.99 -4.89
C LEU A 266 -17.91 -5.41 -4.29
N SER A 267 -19.00 -4.75 -4.69
CA SER A 267 -20.36 -5.07 -4.22
C SER A 267 -20.98 -6.32 -4.84
N MET A 268 -20.37 -6.86 -5.92
CA MET A 268 -20.84 -8.09 -6.57
C MET A 268 -20.41 -9.34 -5.82
N TYR A 269 -19.38 -9.24 -4.98
CA TYR A 269 -18.80 -10.38 -4.26
C TYR A 269 -19.08 -10.23 -2.76
N PRO A 270 -19.83 -11.17 -2.14
CA PRO A 270 -20.15 -11.07 -0.72
C PRO A 270 -18.92 -11.35 0.14
N ASN A 271 -18.82 -10.68 1.29
CA ASN A 271 -17.78 -10.89 2.30
C ASN A 271 -16.34 -10.63 1.84
N LEU A 272 -16.15 -9.75 0.84
CA LEU A 272 -14.82 -9.26 0.52
C LEU A 272 -14.23 -8.43 1.66
N ILE A 273 -12.91 -8.46 1.74
CA ILE A 273 -12.11 -7.60 2.61
C ILE A 273 -11.43 -6.53 1.75
N THR A 274 -11.64 -5.26 2.05
CA THR A 274 -10.98 -4.15 1.34
C THR A 274 -10.28 -3.20 2.29
N VAL A 275 -9.00 -2.99 2.03
CA VAL A 275 -8.18 -2.00 2.76
C VAL A 275 -7.44 -1.15 1.75
N GLY A 276 -7.62 0.17 1.82
CA GLY A 276 -6.88 1.11 0.99
C GLY A 276 -5.65 1.62 1.70
N GLU A 277 -4.50 1.59 1.05
CA GLU A 277 -3.33 2.32 1.53
C GLU A 277 -3.42 3.78 1.09
N THR A 278 -3.35 4.71 2.04
CA THR A 278 -3.60 6.13 1.76
C THR A 278 -2.46 7.03 2.27
N PRO A 279 -1.28 7.03 1.61
CA PRO A 279 -0.17 7.89 2.00
C PRO A 279 -0.34 9.34 1.52
N PHE A 280 0.66 10.16 1.80
CA PHE A 280 0.88 11.56 1.47
C PHE A 280 -0.18 12.59 1.89
N THR A 281 -1.18 12.20 2.69
CA THR A 281 -2.22 13.10 3.24
C THR A 281 -2.49 12.89 4.73
N HIS A 282 -1.41 12.57 5.43
CA HIS A 282 -1.40 11.81 6.68
C HIS A 282 -1.96 12.55 7.90
N HIS A 283 -2.05 13.88 7.87
CA HIS A 283 -2.55 14.68 9.00
C HIS A 283 -4.02 15.12 8.85
N ASP A 284 -4.66 14.82 7.74
CA ASP A 284 -6.02 15.26 7.47
C ASP A 284 -7.01 14.11 7.65
N PHE A 285 -7.35 13.87 8.92
CA PHE A 285 -8.36 12.89 9.31
C PHE A 285 -9.69 13.09 8.54
N ASP A 286 -10.09 14.34 8.27
CA ASP A 286 -11.35 14.62 7.58
C ASP A 286 -11.30 14.30 6.07
N VAL A 287 -10.11 14.27 5.47
CA VAL A 287 -9.90 13.80 4.09
C VAL A 287 -9.90 12.28 4.00
N LEU A 288 -9.40 11.58 5.02
CA LEU A 288 -9.22 10.12 4.99
C LEU A 288 -10.46 9.34 5.45
N VAL A 289 -11.23 9.84 6.41
CA VAL A 289 -12.45 9.16 6.90
C VAL A 289 -13.47 8.83 5.81
N PRO A 290 -13.76 9.71 4.82
CA PRO A 290 -14.73 9.42 3.77
C PRO A 290 -14.50 8.11 3.01
N TYR A 291 -13.26 7.62 2.90
CA TYR A 291 -12.94 6.35 2.25
C TYR A 291 -13.61 5.14 2.89
N VAL A 292 -13.92 5.22 4.19
CA VAL A 292 -14.37 4.09 5.02
C VAL A 292 -15.75 4.32 5.64
N LEU A 293 -16.45 5.37 5.22
CA LEU A 293 -17.84 5.60 5.64
C LEU A 293 -18.77 4.63 4.90
N PRO A 294 -19.56 3.80 5.61
CA PRO A 294 -20.45 2.81 4.98
C PRO A 294 -21.41 3.40 3.94
N GLU A 295 -21.89 4.63 4.15
CA GLU A 295 -22.77 5.36 3.23
C GLU A 295 -22.11 5.71 1.90
N ASN A 296 -20.78 5.89 1.87
CA ASN A 296 -20.04 6.24 0.67
C ASN A 296 -19.85 5.03 -0.25
N LYS A 297 -19.96 3.80 0.28
CA LYS A 297 -19.80 2.56 -0.50
C LYS A 297 -18.49 2.53 -1.27
N GLU A 298 -17.40 2.79 -0.55
CA GLU A 298 -16.04 2.77 -1.09
C GLU A 298 -15.30 1.56 -0.52
N LEU A 299 -14.45 1.78 0.50
CA LEU A 299 -13.62 0.76 1.14
C LEU A 299 -14.13 0.46 2.56
N GLN A 300 -13.68 -0.66 3.13
CA GLN A 300 -14.03 -1.03 4.51
C GLN A 300 -13.09 -0.43 5.54
N THR A 301 -11.80 -0.38 5.22
CA THR A 301 -10.74 0.18 6.07
C THR A 301 -9.68 0.90 5.23
N ILE A 302 -8.82 1.66 5.89
CA ILE A 302 -7.64 2.27 5.29
C ILE A 302 -6.42 2.11 6.19
N PHE A 303 -5.23 2.05 5.58
CA PHE A 303 -3.97 2.33 6.25
C PHE A 303 -3.67 3.82 6.18
N GLN A 304 -3.82 4.48 7.32
CA GLN A 304 -3.27 5.82 7.60
C GLN A 304 -1.83 5.68 8.11
N PHE A 305 -0.96 6.64 7.80
CA PHE A 305 0.47 6.61 8.18
C PHE A 305 0.84 7.66 9.22
N GLU A 306 -0.11 8.43 9.75
CA GLU A 306 0.19 9.47 10.73
C GLU A 306 0.93 8.95 11.95
N GLN A 307 0.52 7.76 12.42
CA GLN A 307 1.19 7.08 13.52
C GLN A 307 2.59 6.58 13.11
N GLN A 308 2.75 6.20 11.85
CA GLN A 308 4.02 5.78 11.24
C GLN A 308 4.92 6.97 10.88
N GLU A 309 4.55 8.21 11.23
CA GLU A 309 5.35 9.41 10.96
C GLU A 309 5.58 10.24 12.22
N VAL A 310 5.11 9.72 13.37
CA VAL A 310 5.24 10.37 14.67
C VAL A 310 6.70 10.70 14.99
N ASP A 311 7.63 9.87 14.53
CA ASP A 311 9.08 9.95 14.70
C ASP A 311 9.81 10.35 13.41
N GLY A 312 9.13 10.91 12.42
CA GLY A 312 9.78 11.56 11.26
C GLY A 312 9.11 11.29 9.93
N TYR A 313 9.20 12.28 9.03
CA TYR A 313 8.87 12.14 7.61
C TYR A 313 9.81 13.05 6.79
N PRO A 314 10.43 12.56 5.68
CA PRO A 314 10.43 11.16 5.23
C PRO A 314 11.02 10.23 6.30
N GLN A 315 10.65 8.94 6.29
CA GLN A 315 10.98 7.99 7.37
C GLN A 315 12.49 7.84 7.63
N LEU A 316 13.32 8.13 6.62
CA LEU A 316 14.78 8.13 6.70
C LEU A 316 15.37 9.34 7.44
N VAL A 317 14.55 10.33 7.79
CA VAL A 317 14.92 11.51 8.58
C VAL A 317 14.19 11.45 9.93
N PRO A 318 14.74 10.71 10.90
CA PRO A 318 14.08 10.53 12.19
C PRO A 318 14.09 11.82 13.01
N LYS A 319 13.06 11.99 13.84
CA LYS A 319 12.94 13.02 14.88
C LYS A 319 12.55 12.36 16.19
N ASP A 320 12.95 12.98 17.30
CA ASP A 320 12.43 12.61 18.61
C ASP A 320 10.94 12.98 18.73
N TYR A 321 10.18 12.17 19.46
CA TYR A 321 8.78 12.42 19.78
C TYR A 321 8.49 12.04 21.24
N GLN A 322 7.42 12.60 21.78
CA GLN A 322 6.91 12.23 23.10
C GLN A 322 5.81 11.18 22.97
N LEU A 323 5.75 10.25 23.93
CA LEU A 323 4.68 9.26 24.01
C LEU A 323 3.26 9.89 24.01
N SER A 324 3.12 11.13 24.46
CA SER A 324 1.85 11.87 24.38
C SER A 324 1.40 12.13 22.94
N GLU A 325 2.32 12.38 22.01
CA GLU A 325 2.02 12.61 20.59
C GLU A 325 1.48 11.33 19.94
N PHE A 326 2.16 10.20 20.18
CA PHE A 326 1.69 8.88 19.74
C PHE A 326 0.28 8.56 20.27
N LYS A 327 0.06 8.83 21.56
CA LYS A 327 -1.25 8.61 22.22
C LYS A 327 -2.33 9.54 21.69
N GLU A 328 -1.99 10.79 21.36
CA GLU A 328 -2.93 11.76 20.79
C GLU A 328 -3.41 11.31 19.41
N ILE A 329 -2.47 10.92 18.54
CA ILE A 329 -2.78 10.35 17.22
C ILE A 329 -3.68 9.11 17.38
N THR A 330 -3.25 8.14 18.20
CA THR A 330 -4.00 6.91 18.46
C THR A 330 -5.42 7.21 18.97
N SER A 331 -5.53 8.12 19.95
CA SER A 331 -6.82 8.47 20.56
C SER A 331 -7.75 9.18 19.57
N ARG A 332 -7.23 10.07 18.73
CA ARG A 332 -8.03 10.74 17.69
C ARG A 332 -8.59 9.71 16.72
N TRP A 333 -7.76 8.83 16.16
CA TRP A 333 -8.21 7.80 15.23
C TRP A 333 -9.20 6.84 15.87
N GLN A 334 -9.00 6.44 17.12
CA GLN A 334 -9.94 5.56 17.81
C GLN A 334 -11.30 6.21 18.10
N VAL A 335 -11.29 7.44 18.63
CA VAL A 335 -12.51 8.11 19.10
C VAL A 335 -13.28 8.75 17.94
N GLU A 336 -12.60 9.48 17.06
CA GLU A 336 -13.26 10.21 15.97
C GLU A 336 -13.72 9.26 14.86
N MET A 337 -12.97 8.19 14.55
CA MET A 337 -13.43 7.21 13.54
C MET A 337 -14.74 6.57 13.95
N GLN A 338 -14.83 6.14 15.22
CA GLN A 338 -16.04 5.55 15.77
C GLN A 338 -17.22 6.53 15.73
N LYS A 339 -17.00 7.80 16.11
CA LYS A 339 -18.03 8.85 16.06
C LYS A 339 -18.55 9.10 14.64
N ARG A 340 -17.69 8.98 13.64
CA ARG A 340 -18.02 9.20 12.23
C ARG A 340 -18.65 7.99 11.55
N GLY A 341 -18.56 6.81 12.16
CA GLY A 341 -19.17 5.58 11.64
C GLY A 341 -18.25 4.77 10.71
N GLY A 342 -16.99 5.16 10.56
CA GLY A 342 -15.99 4.39 9.80
C GLY A 342 -15.34 3.28 10.62
N TRP A 343 -14.37 2.57 10.03
CA TRP A 343 -13.65 1.47 10.68
C TRP A 343 -12.14 1.62 10.51
N ASN A 344 -11.38 1.37 11.58
CA ASN A 344 -9.92 1.51 11.59
C ASN A 344 -9.22 0.21 11.18
N SER A 345 -8.05 0.35 10.57
CA SER A 345 -7.00 -0.68 10.59
C SER A 345 -6.05 -0.43 11.75
N ILE A 346 -5.72 -1.46 12.52
CA ILE A 346 -4.79 -1.41 13.65
C ILE A 346 -3.51 -2.16 13.27
N TYR A 347 -2.41 -1.44 13.13
CA TYR A 347 -1.13 -2.00 12.74
C TYR A 347 0.03 -1.17 13.32
N LEU A 348 1.18 -1.80 13.51
CA LEU A 348 2.45 -1.14 13.82
C LEU A 348 3.52 -1.43 12.79
N GLU A 349 3.45 -2.61 12.16
CA GLU A 349 4.41 -3.07 11.17
C GLU A 349 3.71 -3.40 9.87
N ASN A 350 4.45 -3.26 8.78
CA ASN A 350 4.20 -3.80 7.46
C ASN A 350 5.55 -3.92 6.75
N HIS A 351 5.54 -4.26 5.47
CA HIS A 351 6.77 -4.37 4.68
C HIS A 351 7.54 -3.06 4.40
N ASP A 352 6.93 -1.88 4.62
CA ASP A 352 7.54 -0.58 4.32
C ASP A 352 8.13 0.12 5.55
N VAL A 353 7.85 -0.37 6.76
CA VAL A 353 8.24 0.29 8.01
C VAL A 353 9.17 -0.56 8.87
N ALA A 354 10.00 0.11 9.65
CA ALA A 354 10.91 -0.53 10.60
C ALA A 354 10.15 -1.27 11.73
N ARG A 355 10.84 -2.21 12.40
CA ARG A 355 10.26 -3.05 13.46
C ARG A 355 9.80 -2.23 14.66
N SER A 356 8.58 -2.49 15.10
CA SER A 356 7.89 -1.74 16.14
C SER A 356 8.60 -1.81 17.49
N VAL A 357 9.21 -2.96 17.81
CA VAL A 357 9.95 -3.14 19.08
C VAL A 357 11.20 -2.26 19.16
N SER A 358 11.88 -2.05 18.03
CA SER A 358 13.06 -1.20 17.92
C SER A 358 12.69 0.28 17.84
N ARG A 359 11.52 0.58 17.26
CA ARG A 359 11.09 1.94 16.93
C ARG A 359 10.27 2.61 18.03
N PHE A 360 9.30 1.90 18.60
CA PHE A 360 8.36 2.44 19.60
C PHE A 360 8.63 1.94 21.03
N GLY A 361 9.72 1.22 21.25
CA GLY A 361 10.08 0.71 22.57
C GLY A 361 11.57 0.55 22.78
N ASN A 362 12.00 -0.60 23.27
CA ASN A 362 13.37 -0.84 23.64
C ASN A 362 13.76 -2.30 23.34
N ASP A 363 14.67 -2.48 22.40
CA ASP A 363 15.23 -3.77 22.00
C ASP A 363 16.69 -3.98 22.47
N SER A 364 17.21 -3.11 23.34
CA SER A 364 18.62 -3.12 23.78
C SER A 364 19.04 -4.38 24.55
N THR A 365 18.08 -5.08 25.16
CA THR A 365 18.30 -6.40 25.78
C THR A 365 17.15 -7.34 25.44
N PRO A 366 17.36 -8.67 25.48
CA PRO A 366 16.28 -9.64 25.27
C PRO A 366 15.07 -9.43 26.20
N GLU A 367 15.31 -9.05 27.46
CA GLU A 367 14.25 -8.81 28.44
C GLU A 367 13.40 -7.60 28.08
N PHE A 368 14.02 -6.48 27.68
CA PHE A 368 13.30 -5.30 27.23
C PHE A 368 12.55 -5.57 25.92
N ARG A 369 13.17 -6.26 24.96
CA ARG A 369 12.52 -6.63 23.70
C ARG A 369 11.24 -7.43 23.93
N ILE A 370 11.29 -8.44 24.80
CA ILE A 370 10.11 -9.25 25.15
C ILE A 370 9.04 -8.41 25.84
N ALA A 371 9.43 -7.54 26.79
CA ALA A 371 8.49 -6.69 27.50
C ALA A 371 7.82 -5.68 26.56
N THR A 372 8.58 -5.04 25.69
CA THR A 372 8.10 -4.11 24.65
C THR A 372 7.15 -4.81 23.70
N ALA A 373 7.52 -5.96 23.14
CA ALA A 373 6.66 -6.70 22.21
C ALA A 373 5.29 -7.01 22.82
N LYS A 374 5.27 -7.48 24.07
CA LYS A 374 4.03 -7.77 24.80
C LYS A 374 3.20 -6.51 25.09
N LEU A 375 3.86 -5.38 25.37
CA LEU A 375 3.18 -4.10 25.59
C LEU A 375 2.50 -3.60 24.30
N LEU A 376 3.22 -3.64 23.18
CA LEU A 376 2.72 -3.21 21.88
C LEU A 376 1.58 -4.12 21.39
N ALA A 377 1.75 -5.45 21.50
CA ALA A 377 0.70 -6.41 21.19
C ALA A 377 -0.56 -6.19 22.05
N ALA A 378 -0.40 -5.97 23.37
CA ALA A 378 -1.54 -5.68 24.25
C ALA A 378 -2.26 -4.38 23.85
N MET A 379 -1.52 -3.35 23.43
CA MET A 379 -2.11 -2.13 22.88
C MET A 379 -2.91 -2.44 21.61
N GLN A 380 -2.30 -3.04 20.58
CA GLN A 380 -2.98 -3.34 19.31
C GLN A 380 -4.24 -4.18 19.51
N CYS A 381 -4.16 -5.27 20.29
CA CYS A 381 -5.28 -6.17 20.55
C CYS A 381 -6.42 -5.57 21.38
N THR A 382 -6.23 -4.37 21.96
CA THR A 382 -7.28 -3.70 22.76
C THR A 382 -7.84 -2.44 22.10
N LEU A 383 -7.36 -2.08 20.91
CA LEU A 383 -7.92 -0.99 20.10
C LEU A 383 -9.09 -1.51 19.25
N SER A 384 -10.04 -0.61 18.94
CA SER A 384 -11.16 -0.88 18.03
C SER A 384 -10.73 -0.71 16.58
N GLY A 385 -10.75 -1.79 15.82
CA GLY A 385 -10.43 -1.85 14.40
C GLY A 385 -10.03 -3.27 13.99
N THR A 386 -9.73 -3.46 12.71
CA THR A 386 -9.22 -4.71 12.17
C THR A 386 -7.73 -4.83 12.51
N LEU A 387 -7.32 -5.91 13.16
CA LEU A 387 -5.93 -6.13 13.55
C LEU A 387 -5.11 -6.62 12.35
N TYR A 388 -3.98 -5.98 12.10
CA TYR A 388 -2.95 -6.43 11.16
C TYR A 388 -1.67 -6.74 11.93
N VAL A 389 -1.07 -7.89 11.63
CA VAL A 389 0.20 -8.37 12.18
C VAL A 389 1.14 -8.64 11.02
N TYR A 390 2.35 -8.08 11.06
CA TYR A 390 3.36 -8.34 10.03
C TYR A 390 4.25 -9.53 10.39
N GLN A 391 4.71 -10.27 9.39
CA GLN A 391 5.60 -11.41 9.62
C GLN A 391 6.85 -11.03 10.45
N GLY A 392 7.03 -11.73 11.57
CA GLY A 392 8.12 -11.49 12.52
C GLY A 392 7.71 -10.65 13.73
N GLU A 393 6.61 -9.90 13.67
CA GLU A 393 6.09 -9.11 14.79
C GLU A 393 5.71 -10.01 15.98
N GLU A 394 5.08 -11.15 15.69
CA GLU A 394 4.61 -12.12 16.68
C GLU A 394 5.76 -12.83 17.44
N ILE A 395 6.96 -12.84 16.86
CA ILE A 395 8.18 -13.37 17.47
C ILE A 395 9.12 -12.26 17.96
N ALA A 396 8.64 -11.01 18.04
CA ALA A 396 9.38 -9.84 18.50
C ALA A 396 10.66 -9.59 17.69
N MET A 397 10.58 -9.72 16.36
CA MET A 397 11.71 -9.45 15.47
C MET A 397 12.11 -7.97 15.57
N ALA A 398 13.41 -7.72 15.75
CA ALA A 398 13.97 -6.37 15.89
C ALA A 398 14.61 -5.92 14.57
N ASN A 399 14.95 -4.64 14.48
CA ASN A 399 15.68 -4.08 13.36
C ASN A 399 17.00 -4.82 13.11
N LEU A 400 17.45 -4.72 11.86
CA LEU A 400 18.77 -5.17 11.45
C LEU A 400 19.88 -4.50 12.29
N PRO A 401 21.05 -5.13 12.44
CA PRO A 401 22.17 -4.55 13.16
C PRO A 401 22.59 -3.19 12.58
N LYS A 402 22.89 -2.22 13.45
CA LYS A 402 23.26 -0.84 13.05
C LYS A 402 24.60 -0.74 12.32
N ASP A 403 25.41 -1.78 12.39
CA ASP A 403 26.73 -1.87 11.76
C ASP A 403 26.68 -2.47 10.36
N TRP A 404 25.50 -2.87 9.86
CA TRP A 404 25.34 -3.28 8.47
C TRP A 404 25.65 -2.10 7.53
N PRO A 405 26.54 -2.29 6.55
CA PRO A 405 26.88 -1.24 5.61
C PRO A 405 25.77 -1.09 4.56
N ILE A 406 25.76 0.04 3.83
CA ILE A 406 24.69 0.34 2.88
C ILE A 406 24.54 -0.75 1.81
N GLU A 407 25.62 -1.41 1.42
CA GLU A 407 25.62 -2.43 0.36
C GLU A 407 24.80 -3.69 0.71
N GLU A 408 24.46 -3.90 1.99
CA GLU A 408 23.58 -5.00 2.43
C GLU A 408 22.09 -4.65 2.31
N TYR A 409 21.75 -3.37 2.11
CA TYR A 409 20.36 -2.95 1.88
C TYR A 409 20.01 -3.14 0.41
N ILE A 410 18.99 -3.93 0.11
CA ILE A 410 18.58 -4.21 -1.29
C ILE A 410 17.44 -3.32 -1.78
N ASP A 411 16.84 -2.55 -0.88
CA ASP A 411 15.74 -1.63 -1.17
C ASP A 411 16.20 -0.45 -2.04
N ILE A 412 15.49 -0.23 -3.14
CA ILE A 412 15.74 0.86 -4.08
C ILE A 412 15.60 2.24 -3.42
N ALA A 413 14.65 2.42 -2.51
CA ALA A 413 14.44 3.71 -1.84
C ALA A 413 15.62 4.04 -0.93
N SER A 414 16.06 3.08 -0.12
CA SER A 414 17.23 3.21 0.76
C SER A 414 18.53 3.44 -0.02
N GLN A 415 18.77 2.65 -1.08
CA GLN A 415 19.96 2.80 -1.92
C GLN A 415 20.01 4.16 -2.62
N THR A 416 18.89 4.59 -3.20
CA THR A 416 18.80 5.86 -3.91
C THR A 416 18.97 7.03 -2.96
N TYR A 417 18.31 7.00 -1.80
CA TYR A 417 18.46 8.04 -0.78
C TYR A 417 19.90 8.18 -0.28
N TYR A 418 20.64 7.08 -0.15
CA TYR A 418 22.04 7.14 0.28
C TYR A 418 22.99 7.67 -0.81
N ALA A 419 22.67 7.40 -2.08
CA ALA A 419 23.52 7.76 -3.21
C ALA A 419 23.44 9.26 -3.57
N GLU A 420 22.35 9.93 -3.22
CA GLU A 420 22.04 11.32 -3.51
C GLU A 420 22.29 12.26 -2.33
#